data_AF-A0A653MQC1-F1
#
_entry.id   AF-A0A653MQC1-F1
#
_cell.length_a   1.000
_cell.length_b   1.000
_cell.length_c   1.000
_cell.angle_alpha   90.00
_cell.angle_beta   90.00
_cell.angle_gamma   90.00
#
_symmetry.space_group_name_H-M   'P 1'
#
loop_
_entity.id
_entity.type
_entity.pdbx_description
1 polymer ?
#
loop_
_entity_poly.entity_id
_entity_poly.type
_entity_poly.pdbx_seq_one_letter_code
_entity_poly.pdbx_strand_id
1 'polypeptide(L)' 'MLYLVGRQSPVSAREVARLLAGALPQAQRVEFAELGHMGPITHPQRVNPLIADFLQRHCAA' A
#
# COMPACT_ATOMS: atom_id res chain seq x y z
N MET A 1 -6.60 4.71 7.31
CA MET A 1 -6.40 4.41 5.87
C MET A 1 -5.16 3.53 5.72
N LEU A 2 -5.23 2.49 4.89
CA LEU A 2 -4.07 1.67 4.52
C LEU A 2 -3.46 2.22 3.22
N TYR A 3 -2.14 2.42 3.20
CA TYR A 3 -1.43 2.91 2.02
C TYR A 3 -0.27 1.97 1.62
N LEU A 4 -0.43 1.27 0.50
CA LEU A 4 0.50 0.25 0.02
C LEU A 4 1.29 0.79 -1.18
N VAL A 5 2.62 0.71 -1.11
CA VAL A 5 3.52 1.26 -2.13
C VAL A 5 4.55 0.21 -2.57
N GLY A 6 4.71 0.00 -3.87
CA GLY A 6 5.77 -0.85 -4.42
C GLY A 6 6.96 -0.04 -4.94
N ARG A 7 8.20 -0.39 -4.53
CA ARG A 7 9.43 0.31 -4.96
C ARG A 7 9.76 0.13 -6.44
N GLN A 8 9.22 -0.90 -7.09
CA GLN A 8 9.36 -1.12 -8.54
C GLN A 8 8.22 -0.47 -9.34
N SER A 9 7.36 0.34 -8.70
CA SER A 9 6.34 1.12 -9.40
C SER A 9 6.98 2.21 -10.29
N PRO A 10 6.28 2.66 -11.34
CA PRO A 10 6.72 3.80 -12.15
C PRO A 10 7.08 5.01 -11.30
N VAL A 11 8.02 5.83 -11.79
CA VAL A 11 8.52 7.04 -11.07
C VAL A 11 7.37 7.95 -10.66
N SER A 12 6.40 8.19 -11.55
CA SER A 12 5.23 9.03 -11.27
C SER A 12 4.43 8.53 -10.07
N ALA A 13 4.19 7.21 -9.97
CA ALA A 13 3.49 6.62 -8.84
C ALA A 13 4.28 6.75 -7.52
N ARG A 14 5.61 6.61 -7.57
CA ARG A 14 6.48 6.78 -6.39
C ARG A 14 6.53 8.22 -5.91
N GLU A 15 6.53 9.21 -6.80
CA GLU A 15 6.49 10.62 -6.41
C GLU A 15 5.15 11.02 -5.78
N VAL A 16 4.03 10.55 -6.35
CA VAL A 16 2.72 10.71 -5.70
C VAL A 16 2.72 10.07 -4.31
N ALA A 17 3.32 8.88 -4.16
CA ALA A 17 3.43 8.22 -2.87
C ALA A 17 4.25 8.99 -1.83
N ARG A 18 5.33 9.64 -2.28
CA ARG A 18 6.15 10.51 -1.44
C ARG A 18 5.35 11.72 -0.94
N LEU A 19 4.58 12.36 -1.81
CA LEU A 19 3.73 13.50 -1.46
C LEU A 19 2.59 13.10 -0.50
N LEU A 20 1.89 12.00 -0.82
CA LEU A 20 0.79 11.51 0.01
C LEU A 20 1.24 11.08 1.40
N ALA A 21 2.46 10.55 1.54
CA ALA A 21 2.98 10.20 2.86
C ALA A 21 3.21 11.41 3.77
N GLY A 22 3.52 12.58 3.21
CA GLY A 22 3.57 13.83 3.96
C GLY A 22 2.17 14.36 4.30
N ALA A 23 1.21 14.20 3.38
CA ALA A 23 -0.16 14.70 3.56
C ALA A 23 -1.03 13.80 4.46
N LEU A 24 -0.68 12.52 4.61
CA LEU A 24 -1.46 11.52 5.34
C LEU A 24 -0.64 10.90 6.49
N PRO A 25 -0.23 11.68 7.50
CA PRO A 25 0.66 11.20 8.57
C PRO A 25 0.07 10.08 9.44
N GLN A 26 -1.26 9.93 9.43
CA GLN A 26 -1.98 8.88 10.16
C GLN A 26 -2.26 7.62 9.32
N ALA A 27 -1.86 7.59 8.05
CA ALA A 27 -2.05 6.41 7.22
C ALA A 27 -1.07 5.30 7.65
N GLN A 28 -1.57 4.07 7.71
CA GLN A 28 -0.72 2.90 7.86
C GLN A 28 -0.02 2.66 6.52
N ARG A 29 1.25 3.08 6.40
CA ARG A 29 2.05 2.88 5.19
C ARG A 29 2.80 1.56 5.23
N VAL A 30 2.72 0.79 4.16
CA VAL A 30 3.57 -0.38 3.92
C VAL A 30 4.25 -0.23 2.58
N GLU A 31 5.57 -0.40 2.57
CA GLU A 31 6.39 -0.34 1.36
C GLU A 31 6.97 -1.72 1.04
N PHE A 32 6.79 -2.13 -0.21
CA PHE A 32 7.27 -3.40 -0.73
C PHE A 32 8.49 -3.18 -1.62
N ALA A 33 9.63 -3.79 -1.29
CA ALA A 33 10.85 -3.65 -2.07
C ALA A 33 10.73 -4.25 -3.48
N GLU A 34 9.93 -5.30 -3.64
CA GLU A 34 9.92 -6.14 -4.85
C GLU A 34 8.66 -5.97 -5.71
N LEU A 35 7.65 -5.22 -5.24
CA LEU A 35 6.40 -5.07 -5.97
C LEU A 35 6.44 -3.84 -6.87
N GLY A 36 5.85 -3.99 -8.06
CA GLY A 36 5.48 -2.88 -8.94
C GLY A 36 4.07 -2.36 -8.66
N HIS A 37 3.57 -1.49 -9.54
CA HIS A 37 2.25 -0.86 -9.39
C HIS A 37 1.11 -1.89 -9.33
N MET A 38 1.21 -2.94 -10.13
CA MET A 38 0.21 -4.02 -10.20
C MET A 38 0.42 -5.09 -9.12
N GLY A 39 1.14 -4.78 -8.04
CA GLY A 39 1.36 -5.68 -6.90
C GLY A 39 0.10 -6.38 -6.37
N PRO A 40 -1.07 -5.71 -6.27
CA PRO A 40 -2.33 -6.38 -5.88
C PRO A 40 -2.77 -7.52 -6.82
N ILE A 41 -2.38 -7.48 -8.09
CA ILE A 41 -2.74 -8.51 -9.10
C ILE A 41 -1.64 -9.55 -9.25
N THR A 42 -0.37 -9.13 -9.28
CA THR A 42 0.76 -10.04 -9.53
C THR A 42 1.24 -10.77 -8.27
N HIS A 43 0.99 -10.19 -7.09
CA HIS A 43 1.40 -10.74 -5.80
C HIS A 43 0.25 -10.65 -4.77
N PRO A 44 -0.95 -11.16 -5.07
CA PRO A 44 -2.11 -11.08 -4.17
C PRO A 44 -1.82 -11.73 -2.82
N GLN A 45 -1.02 -12.78 -2.76
CA GLN A 45 -0.57 -13.45 -1.54
C GLN A 45 0.26 -12.54 -0.60
N ARG A 46 0.88 -11.48 -1.12
CA ARG A 46 1.62 -10.49 -0.31
C ARG A 46 0.76 -9.28 0.06
N VAL A 47 -0.25 -8.98 -0.75
CA VAL A 47 -1.07 -7.75 -0.62
C VAL A 47 -2.38 -8.02 0.13
N ASN A 48 -3.13 -9.05 -0.25
CA ASN A 48 -4.46 -9.32 0.27
C ASN A 48 -4.50 -9.54 1.79
N PRO A 49 -3.53 -10.25 2.41
CA PRO A 49 -3.52 -10.41 3.87
C PRO A 49 -3.47 -9.06 4.60
N LEU A 50 -2.69 -8.09 4.12
CA LEU A 50 -2.60 -6.77 4.74
C LEU A 50 -3.93 -6.00 4.66
N ILE A 51 -4.65 -6.15 3.55
CA ILE A 51 -5.97 -5.53 3.36
C ILE A 51 -6.98 -6.18 4.29
N ALA A 52 -7.04 -7.52 4.32
CA ALA A 52 -7.95 -8.26 5.20
C ALA A 52 -7.72 -7.91 6.67
N ASP A 53 -6.45 -7.92 7.10
CA ASP A 53 -6.04 -7.56 8.45
C ASP A 53 -6.42 -6.12 8.81
N PHE A 54 -6.24 -5.18 7.87
CA PHE A 54 -6.64 -3.79 8.08
C PHE A 54 -8.17 -3.66 8.23
N LEU A 55 -8.94 -4.34 7.37
CA LEU A 55 -10.40 -4.33 7.45
C LEU A 55 -10.89 -4.96 8.75
N GLN A 56 -10.35 -6.10 9.18
CA GLN A 56 -10.73 -6.74 10.44
C GLN A 56 -10.50 -5.84 11.66
N ARG A 57 -9.42 -5.04 11.66
CA ARG A 57 -9.11 -4.13 12.77
C ARG A 57 -9.97 -2.85 12.79
N HIS A 58 -10.44 -2.41 11.63
CA HIS A 58 -10.97 -1.05 11.47
C HIS A 58 -12.40 -0.98 10.91
N CYS A 59 -12.95 -2.08 10.43
CA CYS A 59 -14.36 -2.22 10.10
C CYS A 59 -14.99 -3.11 11.18
N ALA A 60 -15.96 -2.55 11.92
CA ALA A 60 -16.83 -3.37 12.75
C ALA A 60 -17.64 -4.29 11.84
N ALA A 61 -17.78 -5.56 12.24
CA ALA A 61 -18.75 -6.48 11.64
C ALA A 61 -20.19 -5.98 11.89
#